data_AF-A0A349ANL7-F1
#
_entry.id   AF-A0A349ANL7-F1
#
_cell.length_a   1.000
_cell.length_b   1.000
_cell.length_c   1.000
_cell.angle_alpha   90.00
_cell.angle_beta   90.00
_cell.angle_gamma   90.00
#
_symmetry.space_group_name_H-M   'P 1'
#
loop_
_entity.id
_entity.type
_entity.pdbx_description
1 polymer ?
#
loop_
_entity_poly.entity_id
_entity_poly.type
_entity_poly.pdbx_seq_one_letter_code
_entity_poly.pdbx_strand_id
1 'polypeptide(L)'
;MTADTSDTSISVSVRDEQRLIIMEAICRFLDIIRAPSVLEKIWHLLTSVSILSPSELAAAATVLGVNAIRYNKVRVAEGRILSVIFKFNRNRAFTLFHTINFPKKSWCSRAELDMIVHEMVHVFQFEKIGCLYIPQALRAQMREGYDYGGWQQLENDWSVGKHFHDYNREQQGKIAQDYYNLVISTTLPDDDRVSLAYQPFIDELRNGAL
;
A
#
# COMPACT_ATOMS: atom_id res chain seq x y z
N MET A 1 -48.25 -2.30 5.56
CA MET A 1 -47.23 -2.62 6.59
C MET A 1 -45.87 -2.59 5.91
N THR A 2 -45.38 -1.38 5.61
CA THR A 2 -44.08 -1.13 5.01
C THR A 2 -43.17 -0.68 6.14
N ALA A 3 -42.33 -1.59 6.64
CA ALA A 3 -41.36 -1.28 7.67
C ALA A 3 -40.27 -0.38 7.09
N ASP A 4 -39.92 0.60 7.90
CA ASP A 4 -38.97 1.69 7.72
C ASP A 4 -37.55 1.20 7.41
N THR A 5 -37.21 1.12 6.13
CA THR A 5 -35.85 0.80 5.66
C THR A 5 -34.93 2.02 5.66
N SER A 6 -35.48 3.23 5.78
CA SER A 6 -34.75 4.50 5.83
C SER A 6 -34.03 4.72 7.15
N ASP A 7 -34.68 4.50 8.30
CA ASP A 7 -34.06 4.74 9.60
C ASP A 7 -32.92 3.75 9.90
N THR A 8 -33.02 2.53 9.35
CA THR A 8 -31.98 1.51 9.51
C THR A 8 -30.73 1.84 8.69
N SER A 9 -30.87 2.34 7.45
CA SER A 9 -29.72 2.69 6.61
C SER A 9 -28.99 3.95 7.12
N ILE A 10 -29.75 4.96 7.58
CA ILE A 10 -29.20 6.18 8.18
C ILE A 10 -28.43 5.85 9.47
N SER A 11 -29.00 5.03 10.36
CA SER A 11 -28.33 4.65 11.61
C SER A 11 -27.10 3.77 11.41
N VAL A 12 -27.04 2.94 10.36
CA VAL A 12 -25.81 2.21 9.98
C VAL A 12 -24.75 3.17 9.47
N SER A 13 -25.10 4.11 8.57
CA SER A 13 -24.15 5.08 8.02
C SER A 13 -23.52 5.98 9.09
N VAL A 14 -24.31 6.48 10.04
CA VAL A 14 -23.80 7.33 11.13
C VAL A 14 -22.83 6.57 12.04
N ARG A 15 -23.11 5.29 12.31
CA ARG A 15 -22.21 4.43 13.11
C ARG A 15 -20.89 4.14 12.40
N ASP A 16 -20.93 3.96 11.09
CA ASP A 16 -19.72 3.74 10.28
C ASP A 16 -18.86 5.01 10.21
N GLU A 17 -19.48 6.18 10.05
CA GLU A 17 -18.78 7.47 10.07
C GLU A 17 -18.12 7.74 11.44
N GLN A 18 -18.85 7.51 12.54
CA GLN A 18 -18.28 7.63 13.89
C GLN A 18 -17.10 6.69 14.12
N ARG A 19 -17.16 5.46 13.61
CA ARG A 19 -16.05 4.49 13.70
C ARG A 19 -14.82 4.98 12.94
N LEU A 20 -15.01 5.59 11.76
CA LEU A 20 -13.90 6.16 10.98
C LEU A 20 -13.24 7.32 11.73
N ILE A 21 -14.03 8.26 12.27
CA ILE A 21 -13.51 9.39 13.05
C ILE A 21 -12.71 8.91 14.28
N ILE A 22 -13.25 7.93 15.02
CA ILE A 22 -12.56 7.37 16.19
C ILE A 22 -11.25 6.69 15.76
N MET A 23 -11.27 5.92 14.68
CA MET A 23 -10.07 5.26 14.15
C MET A 23 -9.00 6.28 13.75
N GLU A 24 -9.38 7.33 13.05
CA GLU A 24 -8.47 8.43 12.69
C GLU A 24 -7.87 9.10 13.93
N ALA A 25 -8.68 9.37 14.94
CA ALA A 25 -8.20 9.96 16.19
C ALA A 25 -7.19 9.05 16.90
N ILE A 26 -7.45 7.74 16.95
CA ILE A 26 -6.52 6.74 17.52
C ILE A 26 -5.21 6.71 16.73
N CYS A 27 -5.27 6.59 15.41
CA CYS A 27 -4.07 6.56 14.56
C CYS A 27 -3.23 7.83 14.73
N ARG A 28 -3.85 9.02 14.70
CA ARG A 28 -3.17 10.29 14.93
C ARG A 28 -2.53 10.35 16.32
N PHE A 29 -3.23 9.87 17.35
CA PHE A 29 -2.67 9.80 18.70
C PHE A 29 -1.42 8.91 18.75
N LEU A 30 -1.46 7.72 18.13
CA LEU A 30 -0.31 6.81 18.04
C LEU A 30 0.88 7.46 17.33
N ASP A 31 0.63 8.21 16.25
CA ASP A 31 1.66 8.94 15.52
C ASP A 31 2.29 10.05 16.38
N ILE A 32 1.48 10.82 17.13
CA ILE A 32 1.95 11.89 18.02
C ILE A 32 2.90 11.35 19.10
N ILE A 33 2.54 10.24 19.74
CA ILE A 33 3.38 9.61 20.77
C ILE A 33 4.54 8.80 20.20
N ARG A 34 4.71 8.80 18.87
CA ARG A 34 5.76 8.05 18.13
C ARG A 34 5.72 6.55 18.43
N ALA A 35 4.53 6.01 18.70
CA ALA A 35 4.33 4.58 18.95
C ALA A 35 4.88 3.71 17.81
N PRO A 36 4.72 4.06 16.51
CA PRO A 36 5.29 3.29 15.42
C PRO A 36 6.79 3.03 15.59
N SER A 37 7.58 4.05 15.93
CA SER A 37 9.03 3.90 16.08
C SER A 37 9.44 2.99 17.24
N VAL A 38 8.63 2.90 18.29
CA VAL A 38 8.86 1.97 19.41
C VAL A 38 8.46 0.56 19.00
N LEU A 39 7.29 0.41 18.37
CA LEU A 39 6.77 -0.87 17.89
C LEU A 39 7.69 -1.48 16.82
N GLU A 40 8.25 -0.67 15.91
CA GLU A 40 9.25 -1.12 14.93
C GLU A 40 10.47 -1.75 15.62
N LYS A 41 11.02 -1.11 16.66
CA LYS A 41 12.18 -1.65 17.39
C LYS A 41 11.85 -2.99 18.04
N ILE A 42 10.68 -3.09 18.68
CA ILE A 42 10.21 -4.36 19.27
C ILE A 42 10.05 -5.40 18.15
N TRP A 43 9.46 -5.02 17.02
CA TRP A 43 9.27 -5.89 15.87
C TRP A 43 10.60 -6.42 15.32
N HIS A 44 11.61 -5.57 15.20
CA HIS A 44 12.96 -5.93 14.74
C HIS A 44 13.68 -6.88 15.69
N LEU A 45 13.33 -6.88 16.98
CA LEU A 45 13.82 -7.88 17.94
C LEU A 45 13.15 -9.25 17.75
N LEU A 46 11.95 -9.30 17.18
CA LEU A 46 11.16 -10.53 16.97
C LEU A 46 11.38 -11.14 15.59
N THR A 47 11.78 -10.35 14.60
CA THR A 47 12.00 -10.76 13.20
C THR A 47 13.48 -10.72 12.83
N SER A 48 13.86 -11.32 11.70
CA SER A 48 15.20 -11.13 11.15
C SER A 48 15.11 -10.01 10.12
N VAL A 49 15.74 -8.87 10.43
CA VAL A 49 15.67 -7.66 9.61
C VAL A 49 16.96 -7.43 8.85
N SER A 50 16.82 -6.87 7.66
CA SER A 50 17.93 -6.45 6.80
C SER A 50 17.59 -5.11 6.12
N ILE A 51 18.59 -4.44 5.59
CA ILE A 51 18.39 -3.26 4.75
C ILE A 51 17.89 -3.66 3.35
N LEU A 52 17.38 -2.68 2.61
CA LEU A 52 17.07 -2.86 1.19
C LEU A 52 18.34 -3.20 0.41
N SER A 53 18.23 -4.14 -0.53
CA SER A 53 19.27 -4.36 -1.52
C SER A 53 19.31 -3.20 -2.54
N PRO A 54 20.42 -3.00 -3.27
CA PRO A 54 20.49 -1.96 -4.30
C PRO A 54 19.41 -2.10 -5.38
N SER A 55 19.06 -3.34 -5.77
CA SER A 55 18.01 -3.59 -6.76
C SER A 55 16.61 -3.28 -6.22
N GLU A 56 16.32 -3.63 -4.97
CA GLU A 56 15.06 -3.27 -4.29
C GLU A 56 14.88 -1.75 -4.20
N LEU A 57 15.94 -1.04 -3.80
CA LEU A 57 15.92 0.41 -3.73
C LEU A 57 15.73 1.01 -5.12
N ALA A 58 16.48 0.53 -6.13
CA ALA A 58 16.38 1.04 -7.49
C ALA A 58 14.96 0.83 -8.06
N ALA A 59 14.39 -0.36 -7.92
CA ALA A 59 13.03 -0.68 -8.37
C ALA A 59 11.98 0.23 -7.73
N ALA A 60 12.07 0.46 -6.42
CA ALA A 60 11.15 1.36 -5.74
C ALA A 60 11.35 2.83 -6.14
N ALA A 61 12.61 3.25 -6.34
CA ALA A 61 12.94 4.63 -6.69
C ALA A 61 12.57 5.00 -8.13
N THR A 62 12.54 4.05 -9.08
CA THR A 62 12.07 4.32 -10.45
C THR A 62 10.57 4.62 -10.48
N VAL A 63 9.79 4.01 -9.59
CA VAL A 63 8.33 4.26 -9.50
C VAL A 63 8.03 5.47 -8.62
N LEU A 64 8.44 5.44 -7.36
CA LEU A 64 8.07 6.46 -6.38
C LEU A 64 8.88 7.75 -6.52
N GLY A 65 10.11 7.67 -7.06
CA GLY A 65 11.08 8.76 -7.06
C GLY A 65 12.06 8.69 -5.89
N VAL A 66 13.30 9.12 -6.14
CA VAL A 66 14.44 8.97 -5.21
C VAL A 66 14.28 9.61 -3.83
N ASN A 67 13.37 10.58 -3.69
CA ASN A 67 13.13 11.33 -2.45
C ASN A 67 11.71 11.13 -1.89
N ALA A 68 10.95 10.16 -2.41
CA ALA A 68 9.55 9.97 -2.05
C ALA A 68 9.37 9.54 -0.60
N ILE A 69 10.30 8.71 -0.11
CA ILE A 69 10.35 8.21 1.26
C ILE A 69 11.78 8.22 1.80
N ARG A 70 11.91 8.00 3.11
CA ARG A 70 13.21 7.75 3.75
C ARG A 70 13.64 6.30 3.55
N TYR A 71 14.10 5.96 2.36
CA TYR A 71 14.58 4.62 1.99
C TYR A 71 15.57 4.01 2.98
N ASN A 72 16.43 4.84 3.60
CA ASN A 72 17.41 4.39 4.60
C ASN A 72 16.78 3.87 5.91
N LYS A 73 15.53 4.22 6.20
CA LYS A 73 14.78 3.69 7.35
C LYS A 73 14.08 2.37 7.04
N VAL A 74 13.88 2.05 5.78
CA VAL A 74 13.15 0.85 5.37
C VAL A 74 13.95 -0.40 5.72
N ARG A 75 13.24 -1.40 6.27
CA ARG A 75 13.80 -2.70 6.59
C ARG A 75 12.96 -3.79 5.96
N VAL A 76 13.62 -4.86 5.54
CA VAL A 76 12.98 -6.07 5.05
C VAL A 76 13.12 -7.15 6.13
N ALA A 77 11.98 -7.67 6.60
CA ALA A 77 11.86 -8.63 7.66
C ALA A 77 11.43 -10.01 7.14
N GLU A 78 12.14 -11.06 7.56
CA GLU A 78 11.85 -12.43 7.15
C GLU A 78 12.00 -13.41 8.34
N GLY A 79 11.22 -14.49 8.36
CA GLY A 79 11.37 -15.59 9.33
C GLY A 79 11.06 -15.27 10.80
N ARG A 80 11.55 -16.13 11.71
CA ARG A 80 11.25 -16.10 13.16
C ARG A 80 9.74 -16.13 13.42
N ILE A 81 9.19 -15.20 14.22
CA ILE A 81 7.75 -15.16 14.52
C ILE A 81 6.89 -15.01 13.25
N LEU A 82 7.44 -14.41 12.18
CA LEU A 82 6.74 -14.30 10.89
C LEU A 82 6.39 -15.65 10.29
N SER A 83 7.20 -16.70 10.54
CA SER A 83 6.90 -18.04 10.04
C SER A 83 5.61 -18.61 10.62
N VAL A 84 5.18 -18.16 11.81
CA VAL A 84 3.87 -18.51 12.38
C VAL A 84 2.79 -17.61 11.80
N ILE A 85 3.05 -16.30 11.74
CA ILE A 85 2.09 -15.30 11.23
C ILE A 85 1.67 -15.60 9.79
N PHE A 86 2.62 -15.93 8.91
CA PHE A 86 2.32 -16.20 7.50
C PHE A 86 1.50 -17.48 7.27
N LYS A 87 1.51 -18.45 8.21
CA LYS A 87 0.60 -19.60 8.15
C LYS A 87 -0.86 -19.16 8.26
N PHE A 88 -1.13 -18.08 9.00
CA PHE A 88 -2.47 -17.51 9.15
C PHE A 88 -2.75 -16.39 8.14
N ASN A 89 -1.72 -15.69 7.65
CA ASN A 89 -1.83 -14.61 6.65
C ASN A 89 -1.79 -15.09 5.19
N ARG A 90 -2.11 -16.37 4.93
CA ARG A 90 -2.09 -16.98 3.58
C ARG A 90 -0.78 -16.77 2.80
N ASN A 91 0.35 -16.64 3.51
CA ASN A 91 1.66 -16.29 2.95
C ASN A 91 1.68 -15.03 2.06
N ARG A 92 0.88 -14.01 2.38
CA ARG A 92 0.96 -12.70 1.73
C ARG A 92 1.98 -11.82 2.43
N ALA A 93 2.80 -11.11 1.65
CA ALA A 93 3.63 -10.02 2.17
C ALA A 93 2.74 -8.94 2.81
N PHE A 94 3.32 -8.18 3.73
CA PHE A 94 2.63 -7.01 4.29
C PHE A 94 3.65 -6.01 4.85
N THR A 95 3.24 -4.76 4.85
CA THR A 95 4.04 -3.66 5.39
C THR A 95 3.49 -3.19 6.72
N LEU A 96 4.39 -3.09 7.69
CA LEU A 96 4.14 -2.50 8.99
C LEU A 96 5.14 -1.35 9.20
N PHE A 97 4.65 -0.11 9.11
CA PHE A 97 5.45 1.11 9.21
C PHE A 97 6.54 1.17 8.12
N HIS A 98 7.83 1.27 8.47
CA HIS A 98 8.94 1.15 7.50
C HIS A 98 9.45 -0.28 7.36
N THR A 99 8.72 -1.28 7.85
CA THR A 99 9.15 -2.69 7.79
C THR A 99 8.28 -3.48 6.84
N ILE A 100 8.88 -3.94 5.75
CA ILE A 100 8.24 -4.84 4.79
C ILE A 100 8.49 -6.28 5.25
N ASN A 101 7.45 -7.09 5.38
CA ASN A 101 7.53 -8.46 5.88
C ASN A 101 7.27 -9.45 4.75
N PHE A 102 8.25 -10.30 4.45
CA PHE A 102 8.11 -11.34 3.44
C PHE A 102 8.08 -12.76 4.04
N PRO A 103 7.23 -13.64 3.50
CA PRO A 103 7.33 -15.07 3.76
C PRO A 103 8.60 -15.65 3.12
N LYS A 104 9.32 -16.50 3.86
CA LYS A 104 10.60 -17.11 3.40
C LYS A 104 10.47 -17.96 2.12
N LYS A 105 9.29 -18.50 1.82
CA LYS A 105 9.01 -19.35 0.66
C LYS A 105 7.57 -19.15 0.23
N SER A 106 7.34 -18.25 -0.71
CA SER A 106 6.03 -18.08 -1.35
C SER A 106 6.18 -17.41 -2.72
N TRP A 107 5.10 -17.32 -3.48
CA TRP A 107 5.01 -16.53 -4.71
C TRP A 107 5.05 -15.01 -4.44
N CYS A 108 4.77 -14.57 -3.21
CA CYS A 108 5.08 -13.24 -2.69
C CYS A 108 6.45 -13.27 -1.98
N SER A 109 7.53 -13.54 -2.71
CA SER A 109 8.87 -13.53 -2.10
C SER A 109 9.56 -12.19 -2.30
N ARG A 110 10.58 -11.94 -1.47
CA ARG A 110 11.47 -10.77 -1.62
C ARG A 110 12.16 -10.70 -2.99
N ALA A 111 12.32 -11.83 -3.68
CA ALA A 111 12.96 -11.87 -5.00
C ALA A 111 12.10 -11.20 -6.08
N GLU A 112 10.79 -11.07 -5.86
CA GLU A 112 9.86 -10.43 -6.78
C GLU A 112 9.89 -8.90 -6.54
N LEU A 113 10.67 -8.18 -7.34
CA LEU A 113 10.89 -6.74 -7.17
C LEU A 113 9.61 -5.91 -7.31
N ASP A 114 8.63 -6.39 -8.05
CA ASP A 114 7.33 -5.76 -8.20
C ASP A 114 6.50 -5.84 -6.92
N MET A 115 6.57 -6.96 -6.19
CA MET A 115 6.00 -7.06 -4.85
C MET A 115 6.69 -6.12 -3.88
N ILE A 116 8.01 -5.90 -4.00
CA ILE A 116 8.72 -4.87 -3.23
C ILE A 116 8.17 -3.48 -3.55
N VAL A 117 7.90 -3.16 -4.81
CA VAL A 117 7.30 -1.89 -5.21
C VAL A 117 5.91 -1.71 -4.59
N HIS A 118 5.05 -2.74 -4.64
CA HIS A 118 3.73 -2.72 -3.98
C HIS A 118 3.86 -2.38 -2.50
N GLU A 119 4.68 -3.13 -1.78
CA GLU A 119 4.89 -2.93 -0.35
C GLU A 119 5.55 -1.57 -0.03
N MET A 120 6.37 -1.05 -0.94
CA MET A 120 6.95 0.29 -0.77
C MET A 120 5.90 1.40 -0.88
N VAL A 121 4.83 1.20 -1.66
CA VAL A 121 3.70 2.14 -1.66
C VAL A 121 3.05 2.19 -0.28
N HIS A 122 2.96 1.09 0.45
CA HIS A 122 2.46 1.10 1.82
C HIS A 122 3.40 1.83 2.79
N VAL A 123 4.72 1.74 2.59
CA VAL A 123 5.68 2.57 3.33
C VAL A 123 5.48 4.06 3.00
N PHE A 124 5.27 4.39 1.74
CA PHE A 124 4.97 5.75 1.30
C PHE A 124 3.68 6.29 1.93
N GLN A 125 2.61 5.50 1.89
CA GLN A 125 1.35 5.83 2.56
C GLN A 125 1.57 6.06 4.06
N PHE A 126 2.34 5.21 4.73
CA PHE A 126 2.69 5.43 6.14
C PHE A 126 3.43 6.75 6.37
N GLU A 127 4.43 7.08 5.55
CA GLU A 127 5.17 8.33 5.72
C GLU A 127 4.34 9.59 5.44
N LYS A 128 3.30 9.49 4.60
CA LYS A 128 2.41 10.62 4.25
C LYS A 128 1.22 10.79 5.20
N ILE A 129 0.55 9.70 5.56
CA ILE A 129 -0.71 9.73 6.33
C ILE A 129 -0.64 9.03 7.69
N GLY A 130 0.55 8.54 8.09
CA GLY A 130 0.76 7.92 9.40
C GLY A 130 0.01 6.59 9.55
N CYS A 131 -0.30 6.22 10.78
CA CYS A 131 -0.93 4.93 11.12
C CYS A 131 -2.28 4.69 10.43
N LEU A 132 -2.92 5.73 9.89
CA LEU A 132 -4.21 5.63 9.23
C LEU A 132 -4.17 4.74 7.98
N TYR A 133 -3.01 4.57 7.34
CA TYR A 133 -2.91 3.69 6.17
C TYR A 133 -3.27 2.23 6.51
N ILE A 134 -2.93 1.74 7.72
CA ILE A 134 -3.09 0.34 8.11
C ILE A 134 -4.56 -0.09 8.06
N PRO A 135 -5.50 0.55 8.79
CA PRO A 135 -6.90 0.16 8.73
C PRO A 135 -7.51 0.37 7.34
N GLN A 136 -7.05 1.36 6.57
CA GLN A 136 -7.53 1.58 5.19
C GLN A 136 -7.09 0.45 4.25
N ALA A 137 -5.82 0.03 4.31
CA ALA A 137 -5.30 -1.10 3.54
C ALA A 137 -5.96 -2.42 3.94
N LEU A 138 -6.10 -2.69 5.25
CA LEU A 138 -6.81 -3.89 5.72
C LEU A 138 -8.27 -3.94 5.25
N ARG A 139 -8.98 -2.81 5.28
CA ARG A 139 -10.36 -2.73 4.79
C ARG A 139 -10.41 -2.98 3.28
N ALA A 140 -9.52 -2.36 2.50
CA ALA A 140 -9.41 -2.56 1.06
C ALA A 140 -9.15 -4.04 0.74
N GLN A 141 -8.17 -4.66 1.41
CA GLN A 141 -7.83 -6.08 1.23
C GLN A 141 -9.01 -7.02 1.55
N MET A 142 -9.86 -6.67 2.51
CA MET A 142 -11.00 -7.49 2.93
C MET A 142 -12.26 -7.32 2.07
N ARG A 143 -12.46 -6.16 1.45
CA ARG A 143 -13.73 -5.81 0.78
C ARG A 143 -13.59 -5.63 -0.73
N GLU A 144 -12.68 -4.75 -1.13
CA GLU A 144 -12.61 -4.22 -2.50
C GLU A 144 -11.56 -4.97 -3.33
N GLY A 145 -10.49 -5.45 -2.68
CA GLY A 145 -9.44 -6.24 -3.32
C GLY A 145 -8.47 -5.40 -4.15
N TYR A 146 -7.71 -6.10 -5.00
CA TYR A 146 -6.62 -5.56 -5.81
C TYR A 146 -7.06 -5.16 -7.22
N ASP A 147 -8.25 -5.56 -7.65
CA ASP A 147 -8.70 -5.36 -9.01
C ASP A 147 -9.12 -3.90 -9.22
N TYR A 148 -8.40 -3.20 -10.09
CA TYR A 148 -8.70 -1.85 -10.55
C TYR A 148 -9.01 -1.81 -12.05
N GLY A 149 -9.10 -2.96 -12.72
CA GLY A 149 -9.42 -3.09 -14.15
C GLY A 149 -8.24 -2.95 -15.12
N GLY A 150 -7.01 -2.81 -14.63
CA GLY A 150 -5.80 -2.74 -15.47
C GLY A 150 -5.67 -1.42 -16.23
N TRP A 151 -4.69 -1.34 -17.14
CA TRP A 151 -4.33 -0.10 -17.83
C TRP A 151 -5.48 0.46 -18.71
N GLN A 152 -6.32 -0.40 -19.29
CA GLN A 152 -7.50 0.05 -20.05
C GLN A 152 -8.50 0.78 -19.15
N GLN A 153 -8.67 0.31 -17.91
CA GLN A 153 -9.54 0.98 -16.95
C GLN A 153 -8.91 2.29 -16.46
N LEU A 154 -7.58 2.36 -16.26
CA LEU A 154 -6.90 3.61 -15.93
C LEU A 154 -7.10 4.69 -17.00
N GLU A 155 -6.99 4.33 -18.28
CA GLU A 155 -7.24 5.23 -19.41
C GLU A 155 -8.66 5.80 -19.37
N ASN A 156 -9.65 4.93 -19.17
CA ASN A 156 -11.06 5.35 -19.04
C ASN A 156 -11.29 6.21 -17.79
N ASP A 157 -10.77 5.78 -16.65
CA ASP A 157 -10.90 6.43 -15.34
C ASP A 157 -10.32 7.85 -15.39
N TRP A 158 -9.14 8.02 -16.00
CA TRP A 158 -8.55 9.34 -16.21
C TRP A 158 -9.44 10.23 -17.08
N SER A 159 -10.01 9.69 -18.16
CA SER A 159 -10.89 10.46 -19.06
C SER A 159 -12.17 10.98 -18.41
N VAL A 160 -12.63 10.34 -17.34
CA VAL A 160 -13.80 10.76 -16.55
C VAL A 160 -13.43 11.52 -15.27
N GLY A 161 -12.16 11.87 -15.10
CA GLY A 161 -11.67 12.72 -14.00
C GLY A 161 -11.43 11.98 -12.69
N LYS A 162 -11.21 10.65 -12.73
CA LYS A 162 -10.78 9.88 -11.56
C LYS A 162 -9.27 10.02 -11.36
N HIS A 163 -8.87 10.20 -10.12
CA HIS A 163 -7.49 10.46 -9.69
C HIS A 163 -6.93 9.29 -8.85
N PHE A 164 -5.63 9.31 -8.58
CA PHE A 164 -4.94 8.25 -7.82
C PHE A 164 -5.50 8.08 -6.40
N HIS A 165 -5.88 9.18 -5.75
CA HIS A 165 -6.50 9.15 -4.41
C HIS A 165 -7.90 8.52 -4.38
N ASP A 166 -8.57 8.38 -5.54
CA ASP A 166 -9.88 7.73 -5.63
C ASP A 166 -9.78 6.20 -5.63
N TYR A 167 -8.58 5.65 -5.85
CA TYR A 167 -8.33 4.22 -5.66
C TYR A 167 -8.06 3.91 -4.20
N ASN A 168 -8.50 2.72 -3.76
CA ASN A 168 -8.19 2.29 -2.41
C ASN A 168 -6.69 2.00 -2.23
N ARG A 169 -6.25 1.84 -0.98
CA ARG A 169 -4.82 1.71 -0.65
C ARG A 169 -4.14 0.48 -1.27
N GLU A 170 -4.86 -0.62 -1.47
CA GLU A 170 -4.33 -1.83 -2.13
C GLU A 170 -4.27 -1.65 -3.65
N GLN A 171 -5.28 -1.02 -4.26
CA GLN A 171 -5.27 -0.67 -5.68
C GLN A 171 -4.15 0.32 -6.00
N GLN A 172 -3.89 1.31 -5.15
CA GLN A 172 -2.74 2.21 -5.28
C GLN A 172 -1.41 1.46 -5.32
N GLY A 173 -1.22 0.49 -4.41
CA GLY A 173 -0.05 -0.40 -4.42
C GLY A 173 0.02 -1.21 -5.72
N LYS A 174 -1.12 -1.74 -6.16
CA LYS A 174 -1.21 -2.59 -7.35
C LYS A 174 -0.95 -1.83 -8.65
N ILE A 175 -1.42 -0.58 -8.77
CA ILE A 175 -1.13 0.31 -9.90
C ILE A 175 0.37 0.56 -10.02
N ALA A 176 1.05 0.85 -8.91
CA ALA A 176 2.49 1.06 -8.89
C ALA A 176 3.26 -0.23 -9.24
N GLN A 177 2.83 -1.38 -8.71
CA GLN A 177 3.36 -2.70 -9.05
C GLN A 177 3.24 -2.98 -10.55
N ASP A 178 2.06 -2.77 -11.12
CA ASP A 178 1.79 -3.05 -12.52
C ASP A 178 2.51 -2.08 -13.45
N TYR A 179 2.67 -0.80 -13.07
CA TYR A 179 3.53 0.13 -13.80
C TYR A 179 4.98 -0.35 -13.82
N TYR A 180 5.53 -0.78 -12.68
CA TYR A 180 6.88 -1.35 -12.65
C TYR A 180 7.01 -2.56 -13.57
N ASN A 181 6.06 -3.51 -13.48
CA ASN A 181 6.09 -4.73 -14.27
C ASN A 181 5.92 -4.46 -15.76
N LEU A 182 4.89 -3.72 -16.14
CA LEU A 182 4.45 -3.61 -17.52
C LEU A 182 5.18 -2.51 -18.29
N VAL A 183 5.69 -1.48 -17.63
CA VAL A 183 6.35 -0.33 -18.27
C VAL A 183 7.86 -0.34 -18.00
N ILE A 184 8.26 -0.32 -16.73
CA ILE A 184 9.67 -0.16 -16.36
C ILE A 184 10.48 -1.42 -16.69
N SER A 185 10.02 -2.60 -16.25
CA SER A 185 10.80 -3.85 -16.39
C SER A 185 10.90 -4.36 -17.82
N THR A 186 9.89 -4.03 -18.65
CA THR A 186 9.81 -4.32 -20.08
C THR A 186 10.44 -3.23 -20.94
N THR A 187 10.81 -2.09 -20.36
CA THR A 187 11.36 -0.91 -21.05
C THR A 187 10.42 -0.42 -22.16
N LEU A 188 9.13 -0.33 -21.86
CA LEU A 188 8.17 0.23 -22.82
C LEU A 188 8.49 1.71 -23.11
N PRO A 189 8.35 2.16 -24.36
CA PRO A 189 8.47 3.58 -24.71
C PRO A 189 7.46 4.45 -23.96
N ASP A 190 7.83 5.71 -23.68
CA ASP A 190 6.97 6.67 -22.99
C ASP A 190 5.69 7.01 -23.79
N ASP A 191 5.73 6.89 -25.12
CA ASP A 191 4.60 7.11 -26.02
C ASP A 191 3.75 5.84 -26.28
N ASP A 192 4.12 4.71 -25.67
CA ASP A 192 3.29 3.51 -25.68
C ASP A 192 1.98 3.75 -24.92
N ARG A 193 0.87 3.20 -25.42
CA ARG A 193 -0.46 3.39 -24.83
C ARG A 193 -0.53 2.90 -23.39
N VAL A 194 0.18 1.84 -23.03
CA VAL A 194 0.23 1.33 -21.66
C VAL A 194 0.97 2.34 -20.78
N SER A 195 2.14 2.82 -21.21
CA SER A 195 2.90 3.85 -20.50
C SER A 195 2.06 5.10 -20.24
N LEU A 196 1.39 5.61 -21.28
CA LEU A 196 0.51 6.77 -21.21
C LEU A 196 -0.68 6.59 -20.27
N ALA A 197 -1.23 5.38 -20.17
CA ALA A 197 -2.35 5.08 -19.27
C ALA A 197 -1.95 5.14 -17.79
N TYR A 198 -0.74 4.72 -17.42
CA TYR A 198 -0.26 4.77 -16.04
C TYR A 198 0.29 6.14 -15.64
N GLN A 199 0.92 6.85 -16.58
CA GLN A 199 1.76 8.01 -16.26
C GLN A 199 1.08 9.08 -15.39
N PRO A 200 -0.18 9.49 -15.64
CA PRO A 200 -0.84 10.50 -14.80
C PRO A 200 -0.97 10.06 -13.33
N PHE A 201 -1.32 8.81 -13.09
CA PHE A 201 -1.47 8.25 -11.75
C PHE A 201 -0.13 8.10 -11.03
N ILE A 202 0.93 7.73 -11.76
CA ILE A 202 2.29 7.66 -11.21
C ILE A 202 2.82 9.06 -10.87
N ASP A 203 2.50 10.06 -11.68
CA ASP A 203 2.87 11.45 -11.38
C ASP A 203 2.14 11.97 -10.14
N GLU A 204 0.85 11.64 -9.98
CA GLU A 204 0.09 11.95 -8.76
C GLU A 204 0.66 11.24 -7.51
N LEU A 205 1.01 9.95 -7.64
CA LEU A 205 1.70 9.20 -6.58
C LEU A 205 3.02 9.88 -6.19
N ARG A 206 3.86 10.25 -7.16
CA ARG A 206 5.14 10.96 -6.94
C ARG A 206 4.94 12.32 -6.27
N ASN A 207 3.84 13.00 -6.58
CA ASN A 207 3.44 14.26 -5.95
C ASN A 207 2.77 14.08 -4.56
N GLY A 208 2.47 12.85 -4.15
CA GLY A 208 1.88 12.54 -2.86
C GLY A 208 0.38 12.79 -2.75
N ALA A 209 -0.34 12.71 -3.87
CA ALA A 209 -1.80 12.77 -3.90
C ALA A 209 -2.42 11.43 -3.45
N LEU A 210 -2.49 11.21 -2.14
CA LEU A 210 -3.09 10.03 -1.49
C LEU A 210 -4.51 10.25 -1.03
#